data_AF-A0A0J5FVC3-F1
#
_entry.id   AF-A0A0J5FVC3-F1
#
_cell.length_a   1.000
_cell.length_b   1.000
_cell.length_c   1.000
_cell.angle_alpha   90.00
_cell.angle_beta   90.00
_cell.angle_gamma   90.00
#
_symmetry.space_group_name_H-M   'P 1'
#
loop_
_entity.id
_entity.type
_entity.pdbx_description
1 polymer ?
#
loop_
_entity_poly.entity_id
_entity_poly.type
_entity_poly.pdbx_seq_one_letter_code
_entity_poly.pdbx_strand_id
1 'polypeptide(L)'
;MLYRGMHLDEYDELMKTEKWAGGNGSMEGKWFAESYKDAVTWGKRMGHSGNFQVVQIHVPDRVANAAYSVKNLDNIGNARYIEVTDLNKVQAKPQWTKLISVSSC
;
A
#
# COMPACT_ATOMS: atom_id res chain seq x y z
N MET A 1 9.97 -5.75 -4.39
CA MET A 1 9.32 -5.41 -3.10
C MET A 1 8.56 -4.11 -3.28
N LEU A 2 7.40 -3.99 -2.65
CA LEU A 2 6.55 -2.80 -2.74
C LEU A 2 6.12 -2.35 -1.35
N TYR A 3 5.90 -1.05 -1.17
CA TYR A 3 5.59 -0.43 0.11
C TYR A 3 4.31 0.40 0.02
N ARG A 4 3.49 0.40 1.07
CA ARG A 4 2.27 1.22 1.11
C ARG A 4 2.01 1.71 2.53
N GLY A 5 1.67 3.00 2.66
CA GLY A 5 1.08 3.55 3.87
C GLY A 5 -0.44 3.32 3.86
N MET A 6 -0.98 2.76 4.94
CA MET A 6 -2.42 2.52 5.13
C MET A 6 -2.86 2.93 6.54
N HIS A 7 -4.16 3.14 6.73
CA HIS A 7 -4.69 3.39 8.07
C HIS A 7 -4.56 2.14 8.94
N LEU A 8 -4.56 2.33 10.27
CA LEU A 8 -4.44 1.22 11.22
C LEU A 8 -5.61 0.24 11.11
N ASP A 9 -6.82 0.73 10.86
CA ASP A 9 -8.00 -0.11 10.68
C ASP A 9 -7.91 -0.97 9.41
N GLU A 10 -7.45 -0.38 8.29
CA GLU A 10 -7.22 -1.11 7.04
C GLU A 10 -6.15 -2.20 7.22
N TYR A 11 -5.11 -1.92 8.01
CA TYR A 11 -4.08 -2.90 8.35
C TYR A 11 -4.62 -4.03 9.23
N ASP A 12 -5.39 -3.72 10.29
CA ASP A 12 -5.95 -4.72 11.19
C ASP A 12 -6.93 -5.66 10.45
N GLU A 13 -7.75 -5.10 9.56
CA GLU A 13 -8.64 -5.89 8.71
C GLU A 13 -7.85 -6.78 7.73
N LEU A 14 -6.80 -6.25 7.09
CA LEU A 14 -5.93 -7.02 6.21
C LEU A 14 -5.26 -8.19 6.96
N MET A 15 -4.81 -7.97 8.19
CA MET A 15 -4.19 -9.01 9.01
C MET A 15 -5.19 -10.06 9.51
N LYS A 16 -6.45 -9.67 9.78
CA LYS A 16 -7.52 -10.59 10.20
C LYS A 16 -8.08 -11.41 9.05
N THR A 17 -8.33 -10.77 7.92
CA THR A 17 -8.95 -11.41 6.75
C THR A 17 -7.94 -12.05 5.81
N GLU A 18 -6.67 -11.68 5.94
CA GLU A 18 -5.58 -11.97 4.99
C GLU A 18 -5.90 -11.58 3.54
N LYS A 19 -6.83 -10.64 3.37
CA LYS A 19 -7.32 -10.19 2.08
C LYS A 19 -7.29 -8.67 2.01
N TRP A 20 -6.88 -8.18 0.85
CA TRP A 20 -6.98 -6.77 0.53
C TRP A 20 -8.46 -6.43 0.35
N ALA A 21 -8.94 -5.46 1.13
CA ALA A 21 -10.28 -4.91 0.98
C ALA A 21 -10.28 -3.83 -0.12
N GLY A 22 -11.14 -4.01 -1.13
CA GLY A 22 -11.53 -2.95 -2.04
C GLY A 22 -12.67 -2.14 -1.40
N GLY A 23 -12.68 -0.82 -1.56
CA GLY A 23 -13.77 0.01 -1.05
C GLY A 23 -15.11 -0.47 -1.60
N ASN A 24 -16.04 -0.82 -0.70
CA ASN A 24 -17.45 -1.12 -0.98
C ASN A 24 -17.74 -2.03 -2.19
N GLY A 25 -17.00 -3.15 -2.33
CA GLY A 25 -17.31 -4.15 -3.36
C GLY A 25 -17.00 -3.71 -4.80
N SER A 26 -16.33 -2.58 -4.97
CA SER A 26 -15.84 -2.11 -6.27
C SER A 26 -14.49 -2.78 -6.57
N MET A 27 -14.24 -3.09 -7.85
CA MET A 27 -12.91 -3.46 -8.34
C MET A 27 -12.00 -2.23 -8.22
N GLU A 28 -11.38 -2.07 -7.04
CA GLU A 28 -10.41 -1.01 -6.79
C GLU A 28 -9.01 -1.60 -6.71
N GLY A 29 -8.08 -0.98 -7.42
CA GLY A 29 -6.66 -1.18 -7.19
C GLY A 29 -6.08 -0.26 -6.12
N LYS A 30 -4.93 -0.68 -5.61
CA LYS A 30 -4.19 -0.04 -4.53
C LYS A 30 -2.86 0.44 -5.08
N TRP A 31 -2.49 1.68 -4.75
CA TRP A 31 -1.19 2.23 -5.06
C TRP A 31 -0.13 1.75 -4.06
N PHE A 32 1.03 1.39 -4.58
CA PHE A 32 2.22 0.99 -3.84
C PHE A 32 3.43 1.74 -4.35
N ALA A 33 4.31 2.15 -3.44
CA ALA A 33 5.58 2.76 -3.75
C ALA A 33 6.67 1.70 -3.92
N GLU A 34 7.65 1.96 -4.79
CA GLU A 34 8.83 1.10 -4.90
C GLU A 34 9.84 1.33 -3.76
N SER A 35 9.65 2.39 -2.96
CA SER A 35 10.53 2.77 -1.87
C SER A 35 9.76 3.06 -0.58
N TYR A 36 10.36 2.69 0.56
CA TYR A 36 9.81 3.00 1.88
C TYR A 36 9.69 4.52 2.11
N LYS A 37 10.67 5.32 1.67
CA LYS A 37 10.64 6.79 1.84
C LYS A 37 9.42 7.38 1.14
N ASP A 38 9.14 6.90 -0.06
CA ASP A 38 8.03 7.35 -0.89
C ASP A 38 6.69 6.95 -0.26
N ALA A 39 6.57 5.72 0.26
CA ALA A 39 5.40 5.26 0.99
C ALA A 39 5.11 6.09 2.25
N VAL A 40 6.16 6.47 3.00
CA VAL A 40 6.03 7.36 4.17
C VAL A 40 5.58 8.75 3.74
N THR A 41 6.15 9.29 2.66
CA THR A 41 5.77 10.61 2.14
C THR A 41 4.33 10.61 1.65
N TRP A 42 3.86 9.56 0.95
CA TRP A 42 2.44 9.43 0.62
C TRP A 42 1.57 9.30 1.85
N GLY A 43 1.92 8.45 2.83
CA GLY A 43 1.12 8.32 4.06
C GLY A 43 0.99 9.65 4.81
N LYS A 44 2.07 10.44 4.86
CA LYS A 44 2.05 11.80 5.43
C LYS A 44 1.23 12.78 4.59
N ARG A 45 1.37 12.74 3.26
CA ARG A 45 0.76 13.71 2.35
C ARG A 45 -0.72 13.45 2.09
N MET A 46 -1.12 12.18 1.98
CA MET A 46 -2.52 11.76 1.94
C MET A 46 -3.23 11.99 3.27
N GLY A 47 -2.51 12.50 4.29
CA GLY A 47 -3.13 13.20 5.40
C GLY A 47 -4.19 12.35 6.07
N HIS A 48 -3.86 11.09 6.39
CA HIS A 48 -4.55 10.46 7.51
C HIS A 48 -4.08 11.26 8.71
N SER A 49 -4.95 12.13 9.22
CA SER A 49 -4.71 13.05 10.34
C SER A 49 -4.45 12.27 11.64
N GLY A 50 -3.35 11.50 11.68
CA GLY A 50 -3.05 10.51 12.71
C GLY A 50 -1.92 9.54 12.34
N ASN A 51 -1.86 8.45 13.09
CA ASN A 51 -0.88 7.38 12.92
C ASN A 51 -1.26 6.48 11.74
N PHE A 52 -0.29 6.07 10.94
CA PHE A 52 -0.51 5.15 9.82
C PHE A 52 0.52 4.02 9.82
N GLN A 53 0.15 2.86 9.27
CA GLN A 53 1.03 1.71 9.16
C GLN A 53 1.63 1.67 7.75
N VAL A 54 2.96 1.64 7.66
CA VAL A 54 3.64 1.31 6.40
C VAL A 54 3.87 -0.18 6.36
N VAL A 55 3.39 -0.82 5.30
CA VAL A 55 3.61 -2.25 5.06
C VAL A 55 4.49 -2.44 3.84
N GLN A 56 5.34 -3.46 3.89
CA GLN A 56 6.12 -3.98 2.78
C GLN A 56 5.51 -5.30 2.34
N ILE A 57 5.19 -5.42 1.06
CA ILE A 57 4.63 -6.63 0.48
C ILE A 57 5.54 -7.17 -0.61
N HIS A 58 5.55 -8.49 -0.75
CA HIS A 58 6.17 -9.16 -1.88
C HIS A 58 5.10 -9.48 -2.92
N VAL A 59 5.23 -8.88 -4.10
CA VAL A 59 4.35 -9.17 -5.24
C VAL A 59 5.22 -9.84 -6.31
N PRO A 60 4.82 -11.00 -6.84
CA PRO A 60 5.58 -11.68 -7.89
C PRO A 60 5.65 -10.83 -9.15
N ASP A 61 6.78 -10.91 -9.86
CA ASP A 61 7.07 -10.05 -11.02
C ASP A 61 5.98 -10.13 -12.10
N ARG A 62 5.32 -11.27 -12.27
CA ARG A 62 4.20 -11.43 -13.20
C ARG A 62 3.07 -10.42 -12.95
N VAL A 63 2.73 -10.18 -11.68
CA VAL A 63 1.68 -9.23 -11.28
C VAL A 63 2.25 -7.82 -11.26
N ALA A 64 3.47 -7.65 -10.75
CA ALA A 64 4.10 -6.35 -10.69
C ALA A 64 4.38 -5.75 -12.09
N ASN A 65 4.63 -6.58 -13.10
CA ASN A 65 4.84 -6.16 -14.50
C ASN A 65 3.53 -5.95 -15.25
N ALA A 66 2.47 -6.69 -14.90
CA ALA A 66 1.13 -6.45 -15.43
C ALA A 66 0.47 -5.21 -14.78
N ALA A 67 0.91 -4.85 -13.57
CA ALA A 67 0.43 -3.69 -12.84
C ALA A 67 0.80 -2.38 -13.54
N TYR A 68 -0.08 -1.39 -13.40
CA TYR A 68 0.14 -0.08 -13.98
C TYR A 68 1.20 0.67 -13.18
N SER A 69 2.34 0.99 -13.80
CA SER A 69 3.44 1.71 -13.15
C SER A 69 3.48 3.17 -13.59
N VAL A 70 3.64 4.06 -12.63
CA VAL A 70 3.79 5.50 -12.85
C VAL A 70 5.09 5.96 -12.25
N LYS A 71 5.93 6.57 -13.08
CA LYS A 71 7.14 7.24 -12.60
C LYS A 71 6.77 8.60 -12.03
N ASN A 72 7.27 8.90 -10.83
CA ASN A 72 7.10 10.18 -10.16
C ASN A 72 5.63 10.58 -9.87
N LEU A 73 4.83 9.64 -9.37
CA LEU A 73 3.47 9.93 -8.93
C LEU A 73 3.50 10.93 -7.77
N ASP A 74 2.70 12.00 -7.90
CA ASP A 74 2.62 13.14 -6.96
C ASP A 74 3.94 13.87 -6.67
N ASN A 75 4.96 13.79 -7.53
CA ASN A 75 6.32 14.27 -7.23
C ASN A 75 6.98 13.58 -6.02
N ILE A 76 6.58 12.34 -5.72
CA ILE A 76 7.13 11.58 -4.58
C ILE A 76 8.08 10.49 -5.06
N GLY A 77 7.65 9.69 -6.04
CA GLY A 77 8.50 8.62 -6.56
C GLY A 77 7.75 7.62 -7.44
N ASN A 78 8.38 6.48 -7.68
CA ASN A 78 7.79 5.44 -8.52
C ASN A 78 6.65 4.73 -7.78
N ALA A 79 5.53 4.62 -8.47
CA ALA A 79 4.30 4.00 -8.01
C ALA A 79 3.92 2.83 -8.89
N ARG A 80 3.29 1.81 -8.30
CA ARG A 80 2.57 0.76 -9.00
C ARG A 80 1.15 0.66 -8.47
N TYR A 81 0.20 0.68 -9.39
CA TYR A 81 -1.21 0.41 -9.14
C TYR A 81 -1.50 -1.05 -9.42
N ILE A 82 -1.93 -1.76 -8.39
CA ILE A 82 -2.23 -3.19 -8.46
C ILE A 82 -3.67 -3.39 -8.05
N GLU A 83 -4.43 -4.09 -8.88
CA GLU A 83 -5.80 -4.49 -8.57
C GLU A 83 -5.86 -5.35 -7.31
N VAL A 84 -6.84 -5.08 -6.44
CA VAL A 84 -7.07 -5.89 -5.23
C VAL A 84 -7.33 -7.36 -5.56
N THR A 85 -7.98 -7.63 -6.69
CA THR A 85 -8.21 -8.99 -7.17
C THR A 85 -6.90 -9.72 -7.43
N ASP A 86 -5.91 -9.06 -8.03
CA ASP A 86 -4.60 -9.66 -8.30
C ASP A 86 -3.76 -9.81 -7.04
N LEU A 87 -3.82 -8.84 -6.11
CA LEU A 87 -3.20 -8.96 -4.79
C LEU A 87 -3.75 -10.16 -4.01
N ASN A 88 -5.07 -10.36 -4.06
CA ASN A 88 -5.73 -11.49 -3.41
C ASN A 88 -5.44 -12.82 -4.11
N LYS A 89 -5.36 -12.84 -5.45
CA LYS A 89 -4.97 -14.05 -6.22
C LYS A 89 -3.57 -14.54 -5.85
N VAL A 90 -2.63 -13.63 -5.62
CA VAL A 90 -1.25 -13.98 -5.23
C VAL A 90 -1.06 -14.05 -3.72
N GLN A 91 -2.12 -13.85 -2.94
CA GLN A 91 -2.07 -13.77 -1.48
C GLN A 91 -0.93 -12.86 -1.02
N ALA A 92 -0.88 -11.63 -1.55
CA ALA A 92 0.18 -10.67 -1.23
C ALA A 92 0.12 -10.31 0.26
N LYS A 93 0.97 -10.94 1.08
CA LYS A 93 1.03 -10.69 2.52
C LYS A 93 2.09 -9.65 2.88
N PRO A 94 1.84 -8.78 3.87
CA PRO A 94 2.88 -7.96 4.46
C PRO A 94 4.00 -8.84 5.04
N GLN A 95 5.24 -8.63 4.58
CA GLN A 95 6.43 -9.29 5.13
C GLN A 95 7.08 -8.45 6.22
N TRP A 96 6.89 -7.14 6.16
CA TRP A 96 7.41 -6.20 7.14
C TRP A 96 6.43 -5.05 7.30
N THR A 97 6.31 -4.54 8.51
CA THR A 97 5.41 -3.42 8.79
C THR A 97 6.06 -2.47 9.79
N LYS A 98 5.71 -1.18 9.70
CA LYS A 98 6.19 -0.15 10.61
C LYS A 98 5.12 0.90 10.85
N LEU A 99 4.85 1.14 12.13
CA LEU A 99 3.98 2.20 12.57
C LEU A 99 4.69 3.53 12.41
N ILE A 100 4.05 4.46 11.71
CA ILE A 100 4.49 5.84 11.60
C ILE A 100 3.51 6.68 12.41
N SER A 101 3.98 7.16 13.54
CA SER A 101 3.25 8.17 14.30
C SER A 101 3.58 9.54 13.75
N VAL A 102 2.57 10.22 13.20
CA VAL A 102 2.69 11.63 12.82
C VAL A 102 2.27 12.43 14.05
N SER A 103 3.23 12.67 14.95
CA SER A 103 3.03 13.61 16.04
C SER A 103 2.79 14.99 15.44
N SER A 104 1.58 15.52 15.58
CA SER A 104 1.31 16.94 15.39
C SER A 104 2.12 17.70 16.44
N CYS A 105 3.17 18.38 16.01
CA CYS A 105 3.93 19.32 16.84
C CYS A 105 3.36 20.72 16.67
#